data_AF-A0ABD6S4T0-F1
#
_entry.id   AF-A0ABD6S4T0-F1
#
_cell.length_a   1.000
_cell.length_b   1.000
_cell.length_c   1.000
_cell.angle_alpha   90.00
_cell.angle_beta   90.00
_cell.angle_gamma   90.00
#
_symmetry.space_group_name_H-M   'P 1'
#
loop_
_entity.id
_entity.type
_entity.pdbx_description
1 polymer ?
#
loop_
_entity_poly.entity_id
_entity_poly.type
_entity_poly.pdbx_seq_one_letter_code
_entity_poly.pdbx_strand_id
1 'polypeptide(L)'
;MRWQYNHLNTTSYLHPSKELRSMYNESRSRAETESILNHMRNHKVFNNKEYKGYFNLSQVVEEDLYGEEEDVLNWEILMDCYDVVLTRKGISFREKEEEE
;
A
#
# COMPACT_ATOMS: atom_id res chain seq x y z
N MET A 1 10.86 -15.69 -8.85
CA MET A 1 9.89 -15.98 -7.78
C MET A 1 9.97 -17.45 -7.42
N ARG A 2 10.02 -17.81 -6.13
CA ARG A 2 10.06 -19.22 -5.69
C ARG A 2 8.70 -19.92 -5.85
N TRP A 3 8.72 -21.23 -6.09
CA TRP A 3 7.52 -22.03 -6.39
C TRP A 3 6.42 -21.91 -5.33
N GLN A 4 6.79 -21.84 -4.04
CA GLN A 4 5.83 -21.73 -2.95
C GLN A 4 4.90 -20.50 -3.04
N TYR A 5 5.38 -19.37 -3.58
CA TYR A 5 4.56 -18.16 -3.76
C TYR A 5 3.66 -18.24 -4.99
N ASN A 6 4.15 -18.85 -6.08
CA ASN A 6 3.32 -19.13 -7.25
C ASN A 6 2.18 -20.09 -6.90
N HIS A 7 2.47 -21.13 -6.13
CA HIS A 7 1.50 -22.15 -5.76
C HIS A 7 0.45 -21.63 -4.76
N LEU A 8 0.80 -20.62 -3.95
CA LEU A 8 -0.08 -20.03 -2.94
C LEU A 8 -1.46 -19.66 -3.52
N ASN A 9 -1.49 -19.01 -4.68
CA ASN A 9 -2.73 -18.56 -5.33
C ASN A 9 -3.46 -19.63 -6.17
N THR A 10 -2.93 -20.85 -6.20
CA THR A 10 -3.57 -21.99 -6.89
C THR A 10 -4.30 -22.91 -5.91
N THR A 11 -4.11 -22.72 -4.60
CA THR A 11 -4.80 -23.52 -3.58
C THR A 11 -6.25 -23.04 -3.41
N SER A 12 -7.15 -23.97 -3.12
CA SER A 12 -8.57 -23.65 -2.87
C SER A 12 -8.85 -23.27 -1.42
N TYR A 13 -7.85 -23.32 -0.55
CA TYR A 13 -7.99 -23.11 0.90
C TYR A 13 -7.14 -21.95 1.39
N LEU A 14 -7.63 -21.30 2.45
CA LEU A 14 -6.93 -20.21 3.09
C LEU A 14 -5.81 -20.72 3.99
N HIS A 15 -4.56 -20.49 3.58
CA HIS A 15 -3.40 -20.66 4.46
C HIS A 15 -3.51 -19.80 5.73
N PRO A 16 -3.15 -20.33 6.92
CA PRO A 16 -3.19 -19.61 8.19
C PRO A 16 -2.38 -18.31 8.17
N SER A 17 -2.89 -17.27 8.85
CA SER A 17 -2.22 -15.96 8.90
C SER A 17 -0.78 -16.00 9.45
N LYS A 18 -0.47 -16.96 10.33
CA LYS A 18 0.89 -17.16 10.86
C LYS A 18 1.85 -17.68 9.78
N GLU A 19 1.37 -18.58 8.93
CA GLU A 19 2.15 -19.13 7.82
C GLU A 19 2.40 -18.05 6.77
N LEU A 20 1.35 -17.30 6.38
CA LEU A 20 1.48 -16.16 5.46
C LEU A 20 2.46 -15.11 6.00
N ARG A 21 2.49 -14.87 7.32
CA ARG A 21 3.46 -13.98 7.94
C ARG A 21 4.90 -14.52 7.89
N SER A 22 5.10 -15.82 8.05
CA SER A 22 6.42 -16.43 7.84
C SER A 22 6.88 -16.25 6.40
N MET A 23 6.00 -16.55 5.44
CA MET A 23 6.27 -16.35 4.02
C MET A 23 6.58 -14.89 3.69
N TYR A 24 5.90 -13.94 4.32
CA TYR A 24 6.17 -12.51 4.16
C TYR A 24 7.58 -12.16 4.66
N ASN A 25 7.92 -12.57 5.89
CA ASN A 25 9.25 -12.32 6.48
C ASN A 25 10.39 -12.94 5.65
N GLU A 26 10.11 -14.03 4.94
CA GLU A 26 11.06 -14.71 4.07
C GLU A 26 11.05 -14.20 2.63
N SER A 27 10.11 -13.33 2.26
CA SER A 27 9.97 -12.79 0.91
C SER A 27 11.20 -11.94 0.55
N ARG A 28 11.62 -12.01 -0.72
CA ARG A 28 12.83 -11.31 -1.20
C ARG A 28 12.55 -10.39 -2.39
N SER A 29 11.30 -10.28 -2.79
CA SER A 29 10.91 -9.50 -3.96
C SER A 29 9.47 -9.03 -3.83
N ARG A 30 9.18 -7.86 -4.40
CA ARG A 30 7.83 -7.28 -4.50
C ARG A 30 6.79 -8.30 -4.98
N ALA A 31 7.13 -9.09 -6.00
CA ALA A 31 6.21 -10.05 -6.59
C ALA A 31 5.89 -11.24 -5.65
N GLU A 32 6.81 -11.62 -4.75
CA GLU A 32 6.52 -12.60 -3.68
C GLU A 32 5.57 -12.00 -2.63
N THR A 33 5.77 -10.73 -2.27
CA THR A 33 4.87 -9.98 -1.37
C THR A 33 3.47 -9.82 -1.99
N GLU A 34 3.37 -9.47 -3.28
CA GLU A 34 2.11 -9.40 -4.03
C GLU A 34 1.37 -10.74 -4.07
N SER A 35 2.11 -11.86 -4.15
CA SER A 35 1.49 -13.19 -4.11
C SER A 35 0.77 -13.46 -2.78
N ILE A 36 1.33 -13.00 -1.66
CA ILE A 36 0.71 -13.11 -0.33
C ILE A 36 -0.53 -12.22 -0.24
N LEU A 37 -0.44 -10.98 -0.73
CA LEU A 37 -1.58 -10.05 -0.80
C LEU A 37 -2.72 -10.61 -1.63
N ASN A 38 -2.42 -11.14 -2.81
CA ASN A 38 -3.41 -11.75 -3.70
C ASN A 38 -4.08 -12.95 -3.05
N HIS A 39 -3.33 -13.76 -2.30
CA HIS A 39 -3.90 -14.90 -1.57
C HIS A 39 -4.95 -14.45 -0.56
N MET A 40 -4.64 -13.42 0.23
CA MET A 40 -5.60 -12.85 1.19
C MET A 40 -6.82 -12.22 0.49
N ARG A 41 -6.64 -11.59 -0.68
CA ARG A 41 -7.74 -11.00 -1.47
C ARG A 41 -8.65 -12.08 -2.06
N ASN A 42 -8.09 -13.14 -2.65
CA ASN A 42 -8.83 -14.26 -3.22
C ASN A 42 -9.72 -14.95 -2.19
N HIS A 43 -9.26 -15.03 -0.95
CA HIS A 43 -10.02 -15.57 0.18
C HIS A 43 -10.86 -14.54 0.94
N LYS A 44 -10.94 -13.28 0.46
CA LYS A 44 -11.76 -12.21 1.05
C LYS A 44 -11.47 -11.90 2.53
N VAL A 45 -10.22 -12.13 2.95
CA VAL A 45 -9.75 -11.83 4.32
C VAL A 45 -8.82 -10.62 4.39
N PHE A 46 -8.41 -10.09 3.23
CA PHE A 46 -7.63 -8.87 3.13
C PHE A 46 -8.36 -7.68 3.76
N ASN A 47 -7.68 -6.95 4.64
CA ASN A 47 -8.19 -5.77 5.36
C ASN A 47 -9.52 -5.96 6.12
N ASN A 48 -9.88 -7.21 6.47
CA ASN A 48 -11.09 -7.49 7.24
C ASN A 48 -10.79 -7.58 8.75
N LYS A 49 -11.37 -6.67 9.54
CA LYS A 49 -11.16 -6.55 11.00
C LYS A 49 -11.65 -7.76 11.80
N GLU A 50 -12.61 -8.54 11.29
CA GLU A 50 -13.05 -9.79 11.93
C GLU A 50 -11.91 -10.81 11.99
N TYR A 51 -10.98 -10.75 11.04
CA TYR A 51 -9.85 -11.65 10.88
C TYR A 51 -8.56 -10.98 11.33
N LYS A 52 -8.45 -10.67 12.63
CA LYS A 52 -7.35 -9.87 13.23
C LYS A 52 -5.94 -10.23 12.75
N GLY A 53 -5.63 -11.52 12.60
CA GLY A 53 -4.31 -11.97 12.12
C GLY A 53 -4.00 -11.56 10.68
N TYR A 54 -4.99 -11.66 9.79
CA TYR A 54 -4.89 -11.26 8.39
C TYR A 54 -4.99 -9.75 8.23
N PHE A 55 -5.85 -9.08 9.02
CA PHE A 55 -5.91 -7.62 9.08
C PHE A 55 -4.55 -7.01 9.38
N ASN A 56 -3.90 -7.44 10.47
CA ASN A 56 -2.57 -6.96 10.85
C ASN A 56 -1.49 -7.28 9.80
N LEU A 57 -1.65 -8.35 9.01
CA LEU A 57 -0.71 -8.65 7.92
C LEU A 57 -0.99 -7.76 6.71
N SER A 58 -2.26 -7.49 6.41
CA SER A 58 -2.68 -6.64 5.30
C SER A 58 -2.09 -5.24 5.41
N GLN A 59 -2.12 -4.63 6.61
CA GLN A 59 -1.54 -3.30 6.83
C GLN A 59 -0.03 -3.25 6.54
N VAL A 60 0.71 -4.25 7.01
CA VAL A 60 2.16 -4.32 6.80
C VAL A 60 2.51 -4.55 5.33
N VAL A 61 1.77 -5.45 4.66
CA VAL A 61 1.99 -5.79 3.25
C VAL A 61 1.59 -4.64 2.33
N GLU A 62 0.54 -3.90 2.66
CA GLU A 62 0.08 -2.74 1.90
C GLU A 62 1.07 -1.57 2.02
N GLU A 63 1.57 -1.30 3.22
CA GLU A 63 2.64 -0.33 3.45
C GLU A 63 3.94 -0.69 2.71
N ASP A 64 4.35 -1.96 2.75
CA ASP A 64 5.57 -2.41 2.03
C ASP A 64 5.45 -2.30 0.51
N LEU A 65 4.24 -2.45 -0.04
CA LEU A 65 3.99 -2.39 -1.48
C LEU A 65 3.67 -0.98 -1.99
N TYR A 66 3.05 -0.14 -1.17
CA TYR A 66 2.43 1.13 -1.57
C TYR A 66 2.66 2.29 -0.58
N GLY A 67 3.33 2.07 0.56
CA GLY A 67 3.56 3.09 1.60
C GLY A 67 4.53 4.21 1.20
N GLU A 68 5.16 4.09 0.03
CA GLU A 68 5.94 5.16 -0.62
C GLU A 68 5.24 5.62 -1.91
N GLU A 69 3.92 5.85 -1.89
CA GLU A 69 3.34 6.78 -2.88
C GLU A 69 3.75 8.21 -2.47
N GLU A 70 4.96 8.61 -2.88
CA GLU A 70 5.20 10.02 -3.17
C GLU A 70 4.23 10.37 -4.30
N ASP A 71 3.11 11.02 -3.95
CA ASP A 71 2.30 11.71 -4.93
C ASP A 71 3.20 12.77 -5.57
N VAL A 72 3.71 12.46 -6.77
CA VAL A 72 4.35 13.45 -7.63
C VAL A 72 3.25 14.41 -8.06
N LEU A 73 3.00 15.40 -7.22
CA LEU A 73 2.09 16.48 -7.53
C LEU A 73 2.63 17.18 -8.78
N ASN A 74 1.83 17.18 -9.84
CA ASN A 74 2.18 17.89 -11.05
C ASN A 74 2.39 19.37 -10.69
N TRP A 75 3.61 19.85 -10.89
CA TRP A 75 4.01 21.22 -10.56
C TRP A 75 3.12 22.26 -11.25
N GLU A 76 2.63 21.97 -12.46
CA GLU A 76 1.71 22.83 -13.20
C GLU A 76 0.36 22.94 -12.47
N ILE A 77 -0.21 21.82 -12.02
CA ILE A 77 -1.48 21.79 -11.27
C ILE A 77 -1.33 22.51 -9.92
N LEU A 78 -0.21 22.29 -9.23
CA LEU A 78 0.09 22.99 -7.97
C LEU A 78 0.15 24.50 -8.15
N MET A 79 0.79 24.98 -9.23
CA MET A 79 0.85 26.39 -9.57
C MET A 79 -0.51 26.95 -10.00
N ASP A 80 -1.38 26.15 -10.59
CA ASP A 80 -2.73 26.57 -10.97
C ASP A 80 -3.64 26.76 -9.75
N CYS A 81 -3.51 25.91 -8.72
CA CYS A 81 -4.38 25.93 -7.54
C CYS A 81 -3.85 26.76 -6.36
N TYR A 82 -2.53 26.96 -6.24
CA TYR A 82 -1.91 27.58 -5.07
C TYR A 82 -0.92 28.69 -5.42
N ASP A 83 -0.94 29.75 -4.62
CA ASP A 83 0.10 30.77 -4.56
C ASP A 83 1.24 30.34 -3.63
N VAL A 84 2.48 30.54 -4.07
CA VAL A 84 3.68 30.33 -3.26
C VAL A 84 4.01 31.63 -2.52
N VAL A 85 3.90 31.61 -1.20
CA VAL A 85 4.08 32.79 -0.35
C VAL A 85 5.32 32.63 0.53
N LEU A 86 6.25 33.59 0.42
CA LEU A 86 7.40 33.66 1.33
C LEU A 86 7.01 34.36 2.62
N THR A 87 7.09 33.65 3.74
CA THR A 87 6.82 34.17 5.09
C THR A 87 8.10 34.26 5.91
N ARG A 88 8.04 34.92 7.08
CA ARG A 88 9.17 34.94 8.05
C ARG A 88 9.55 33.56 8.58
N LYS A 89 8.69 32.54 8.40
CA LYS A 89 8.94 31.15 8.80
C LYS A 89 9.40 30.27 7.64
N GLY A 90 9.46 30.79 6.41
CA GLY A 90 9.80 30.04 5.20
C GLY A 90 8.71 30.11 4.13
N ILE A 91 8.78 29.20 3.16
CA ILE A 91 7.81 29.08 2.06
C ILE A 91 6.53 28.43 2.57
N SER A 92 5.39 29.01 2.23
CA SER A 92 4.05 28.49 2.52
C SER A 92 3.21 28.53 1.24
N PHE A 93 2.22 27.64 1.11
CA PHE A 93 1.26 27.65 0.02
C PHE A 93 -0.06 28.25 0.51
N ARG A 94 -0.72 29.05 -0.34
CA ARG A 94 -2.04 29.61 -0.09
C ARG A 94 -2.95 29.25 -1.27
N GLU A 95 -4.12 28.71 -1.01
CA GLU A 95 -5.10 28.36 -2.05
C GLU A 95 -5.56 29.63 -2.77
N LYS A 96 -5.61 29.58 -4.11
CA LYS A 96 -6.18 30.65 -4.91
C LYS A 96 -7.70 30.59 -4.80
N GLU A 97 -8.33 31.74 -4.62
CA GLU A 97 -9.78 31.83 -4.76
C GLU A 97 -10.10 31.72 -6.26
N GLU A 98 -10.99 30.78 -6.63
CA GLU A 98 -11.51 30.71 -8.00
C GLU A 98 -12.24 32.03 -8.31
N GLU A 99 -11.76 32.78 -9.30
CA GLU A 99 -12.52 33.91 -9.84
C GLU A 99 -13.75 33.34 -10.56
N GLU A 100 -14.95 33.58 -10.01
CA GLU A 100 -16.26 33.28 -10.63
C GLU A 100 -16.46 33.97 -11.99
#